data_AF-A0A518IAU5-F1
#
_entry.id   AF-A0A518IAU5-F1
#
_cell.length_a   1.000
_cell.length_b   1.000
_cell.length_c   1.000
_cell.angle_alpha   90.00
_cell.angle_beta   90.00
_cell.angle_gamma   90.00
#
_symmetry.space_group_name_H-M   'P 1'
#
loop_
_entity.id
_entity.type
_entity.pdbx_description
1 polymer ?
#
loop_
_entity_poly.entity_id
_entity_poly.type
_entity_poly.pdbx_seq_one_letter_code
_entity_poly.pdbx_strand_id
1 'polypeptide(L)'
;MALRISRYKTGSDVLRGTHGIRFDGTRFWVLHRRREFGPFDYEWSKDFSGVEFMYRDQKFGEYCSAEEIFADLKQFSLPMRVVEVACLTIGMVLYGVLNGLPETLWKELLRQRLDESGFERFDFGEEGPERLTG
;
A
#
# COMPACT_ATOMS: atom_id res chain seq x y z
N MET A 1 26.00 -26.52 8.89
CA MET A 1 25.00 -25.48 9.22
C MET A 1 24.30 -25.12 7.91
N ALA A 2 23.11 -25.66 7.67
CA ALA A 2 22.42 -25.53 6.39
C ALA A 2 21.53 -24.29 6.43
N LEU A 3 21.79 -23.34 5.53
CA LEU A 3 20.92 -22.19 5.29
C LEU A 3 19.60 -22.70 4.68
N ARG A 4 18.54 -22.75 5.48
CA ARG A 4 17.18 -22.91 4.98
C ARG A 4 16.79 -21.61 4.29
N ILE A 5 16.81 -21.62 2.96
CA ILE A 5 16.17 -20.57 2.16
C ILE A 5 14.67 -20.68 2.43
N SER A 6 14.14 -19.77 3.25
CA SER A 6 12.70 -19.61 3.45
C SER A 6 12.09 -19.29 2.09
N ARG A 7 11.26 -20.21 1.58
CA ARG A 7 10.49 -19.96 0.37
C ARG A 7 9.50 -18.86 0.71
N TYR A 8 9.73 -17.64 0.22
CA TYR A 8 8.71 -16.60 0.16
C TYR A 8 7.47 -17.22 -0.49
N LYS A 9 6.35 -17.25 0.24
CA LYS A 9 5.06 -17.56 -0.38
C LYS A 9 4.84 -16.51 -1.44
N THR A 10 4.74 -16.92 -2.70
CA THR A 10 4.15 -16.09 -3.75
C THR A 10 2.73 -15.77 -3.29
N GLY A 11 2.53 -14.60 -2.69
CA GLY A 11 1.26 -14.13 -2.14
C GLY A 11 0.27 -13.82 -3.25
N SER A 12 -0.19 -14.84 -3.97
CA SER A 12 -1.31 -14.74 -4.89
C SER A 12 -2.64 -14.91 -4.15
N ASP A 13 -2.81 -14.25 -3.00
CA ASP A 13 -4.12 -14.11 -2.39
C ASP A 13 -4.87 -13.04 -3.17
N VAL A 14 -5.61 -13.49 -4.19
CA VAL A 14 -6.51 -12.61 -4.96
C VAL A 14 -7.51 -12.00 -3.99
N LEU A 15 -7.60 -10.66 -3.97
CA LEU A 15 -8.61 -9.95 -3.18
C LEU A 15 -10.00 -10.50 -3.53
N ARG A 16 -10.65 -11.17 -2.58
CA ARG A 16 -12.04 -11.62 -2.70
C ARG A 16 -12.95 -10.51 -2.21
N GLY A 17 -14.04 -10.25 -2.94
CA GLY A 17 -15.01 -9.21 -2.59
C GLY A 17 -15.22 -8.23 -3.72
N THR A 18 -15.70 -7.04 -3.39
CA THR A 18 -15.92 -5.96 -4.37
C THR A 18 -14.96 -4.79 -4.17
N HIS A 19 -14.48 -4.59 -2.94
CA HIS A 19 -13.61 -3.52 -2.50
C HIS A 19 -12.61 -4.10 -1.50
N GLY A 20 -11.42 -3.51 -1.40
CA GLY A 20 -10.41 -3.91 -0.42
C GLY A 20 -9.01 -3.41 -0.78
N ILE A 21 -8.07 -3.58 0.14
CA ILE A 21 -6.66 -3.29 -0.06
C ILE A 21 -5.87 -4.56 0.24
N ARG A 22 -4.91 -4.90 -0.61
CA ARG A 22 -3.95 -6.00 -0.37
C ARG A 22 -2.57 -5.42 -0.24
N PHE A 23 -1.80 -5.92 0.72
CA PHE A 23 -0.41 -5.56 0.91
C PHE A 23 0.52 -6.70 0.49
N ASP A 24 1.75 -6.34 0.15
CA ASP A 24 2.93 -7.21 0.06
C ASP A 24 4.11 -6.38 0.59
N GLY A 25 4.34 -6.45 1.90
CA GLY A 25 5.13 -5.45 2.61
C GLY A 25 4.51 -4.04 2.46
N THR A 26 5.27 -3.10 1.91
CA THR A 26 4.83 -1.71 1.66
C THR A 26 4.12 -1.52 0.33
N ARG A 27 4.23 -2.50 -0.59
CA ARG A 27 3.47 -2.50 -1.84
C ARG A 27 2.02 -2.79 -1.55
N PHE A 28 1.15 -2.18 -2.34
CA PHE A 28 -0.27 -2.45 -2.20
C PHE A 28 -1.05 -2.42 -3.50
N TRP A 29 -2.23 -3.03 -3.46
CA TRP A 29 -3.19 -3.05 -4.54
C TRP A 29 -4.56 -2.66 -4.00
N VAL A 30 -5.30 -1.89 -4.78
CA VAL A 30 -6.68 -1.51 -4.47
C VAL A 30 -7.62 -2.37 -5.30
N LEU A 31 -8.49 -3.15 -4.66
CA LEU A 31 -9.63 -3.78 -5.31
C LEU A 31 -10.78 -2.77 -5.36
N HIS A 32 -11.31 -2.52 -6.55
CA HIS A 32 -12.53 -1.73 -6.74
C HIS A 32 -13.41 -2.37 -7.81
N ARG A 33 -14.68 -2.63 -7.46
CA ARG A 33 -15.66 -3.31 -8.33
C ARG A 33 -15.12 -4.61 -8.95
N ARG A 34 -14.45 -5.44 -8.13
CA ARG A 34 -13.83 -6.72 -8.53
C ARG A 34 -12.65 -6.60 -9.49
N ARG A 35 -12.13 -5.39 -9.71
CA ARG A 35 -10.90 -5.16 -10.49
C ARG A 35 -9.79 -4.69 -9.57
N GLU A 36 -8.63 -5.30 -9.69
CA GLU A 36 -7.45 -4.94 -8.92
C GLU A 36 -6.63 -3.87 -9.68
N PHE A 37 -6.14 -2.88 -8.93
CA PHE A 37 -5.30 -1.79 -9.42
C PHE A 37 -4.02 -1.76 -8.59
N GLY A 38 -2.88 -1.91 -9.25
CA GLY A 38 -1.56 -1.89 -8.62
C GLY A 38 -0.51 -2.58 -9.49
N PRO A 39 0.70 -2.79 -8.96
CA PRO A 39 1.12 -2.36 -7.62
C PRO A 39 1.22 -0.83 -7.53
N PHE A 40 0.88 -0.31 -6.36
CA PHE A 40 1.33 0.98 -5.86
C PHE A 40 2.49 0.75 -4.89
N ASP A 41 3.51 1.61 -4.91
CA ASP A 41 4.69 1.51 -4.05
C ASP A 41 5.35 2.87 -3.82
N TYR A 42 6.38 2.91 -2.97
CA TYR A 42 7.34 4.01 -2.93
C TYR A 42 8.77 3.51 -3.22
N GLU A 43 9.58 4.40 -3.77
CA GLU A 43 11.00 4.16 -4.00
C GLU A 43 11.82 5.37 -3.57
N TRP A 44 13.06 5.15 -3.12
CA TRP A 44 14.02 6.24 -3.00
C TRP A 44 14.44 6.68 -4.39
N SER A 45 14.48 7.99 -4.64
CA SER A 45 15.01 8.54 -5.89
C SER A 45 16.45 8.06 -6.10
N LYS A 46 16.90 7.95 -7.35
CA LYS A 46 18.21 7.38 -7.69
C LYS A 46 19.39 8.17 -7.13
N ASP A 47 19.18 9.46 -6.90
CA ASP A 47 20.11 10.39 -6.28
C ASP A 47 19.96 10.45 -4.74
N PHE A 48 19.03 9.67 -4.18
CA PHE A 48 18.67 9.62 -2.76
C PHE A 48 18.25 10.98 -2.18
N SER A 49 17.76 11.89 -3.03
CA SER A 49 17.30 13.22 -2.61
C SER A 49 15.85 13.23 -2.12
N GLY A 50 15.06 12.19 -2.38
CA GLY A 50 13.67 12.11 -1.96
C GLY A 50 13.02 10.74 -2.12
N VAL A 51 11.72 10.69 -1.85
CA VAL A 51 10.88 9.50 -2.01
C VAL A 51 9.87 9.72 -3.12
N GLU A 52 9.82 8.81 -4.07
CA GLU A 52 8.94 8.83 -5.24
C GLU A 52 7.84 7.78 -5.07
N PHE A 53 6.63 8.08 -5.54
CA PHE A 53 5.51 7.13 -5.53
C PHE A 53 5.30 6.52 -6.91
N MET A 54 5.12 5.20 -6.92
CA MET A 54 5.17 4.38 -8.12
C MET A 54 3.85 3.65 -8.33
N TYR A 55 3.35 3.63 -9.56
CA TYR A 55 2.23 2.81 -10.00
C TYR A 55 2.66 2.04 -11.24
N ARG A 56 2.75 0.71 -11.14
CA ARG A 56 3.27 -0.16 -12.22
C ARG A 56 4.58 0.38 -12.81
N ASP A 57 5.55 0.62 -11.92
CA ASP A 57 6.90 1.10 -12.22
C ASP A 57 6.96 2.48 -12.89
N GLN A 58 5.87 3.25 -12.85
CA GLN A 58 5.81 4.63 -13.33
C GLN A 58 5.56 5.59 -12.18
N LYS A 59 6.40 6.64 -12.07
CA LYS A 59 6.24 7.69 -11.08
C LYS A 59 4.89 8.39 -11.26
N PHE A 60 4.17 8.54 -10.17
CA PHE A 60 2.92 9.31 -10.11
C PHE A 60 2.96 10.42 -9.07
N GLY A 61 3.95 10.43 -8.19
CA GLY A 61 4.01 11.42 -7.12
C GLY A 61 5.33 11.37 -6.37
N GLU A 62 5.42 12.18 -5.33
CA GLU A 62 6.58 12.27 -4.46
C GLU A 62 6.22 12.84 -3.09
N TYR A 63 7.06 12.50 -2.12
CA TYR A 63 7.04 13.10 -0.81
C TYR A 63 7.71 14.47 -0.86
N CYS A 64 6.98 15.51 -0.47
CA CYS A 64 7.50 16.88 -0.43
C CYS A 64 7.95 17.26 0.99
N SER A 65 7.11 16.96 1.99
CA SER A 65 7.36 17.25 3.39
C SER A 65 6.47 16.39 4.30
N ALA A 66 6.66 16.51 5.62
CA ALA A 66 5.84 15.77 6.60
C ALA A 66 4.34 16.09 6.50
N GLU A 67 3.99 17.23 5.91
CA GLU A 67 2.62 17.74 5.80
C GLU A 67 2.09 17.64 4.36
N GLU A 68 2.95 17.39 3.38
CA GLU A 68 2.61 17.51 1.96
C GLU A 68 3.20 16.39 1.10
N ILE A 69 2.33 15.83 0.27
CA ILE A 69 2.70 14.95 -0.83
C ILE A 69 2.18 15.52 -2.14
N PHE A 70 2.94 15.34 -3.22
CA PHE A 70 2.46 15.59 -4.57
C PHE A 70 2.06 14.27 -5.23
N ALA A 71 0.88 14.22 -5.86
CA ALA A 71 0.42 13.05 -6.59
C ALA A 71 -0.45 13.44 -7.81
N ASP A 72 -0.07 12.95 -8.99
CA ASP A 72 -0.82 13.03 -10.24
C ASP A 72 -0.98 11.63 -10.86
N LEU A 73 -2.20 11.09 -10.74
CA LEU A 73 -2.58 9.81 -11.33
C LEU A 73 -3.39 9.96 -12.62
N LYS A 74 -3.56 11.19 -13.14
CA LYS A 74 -4.45 11.48 -14.27
C LYS A 74 -4.11 10.65 -15.51
N GLN A 75 -2.82 10.48 -15.79
CA GLN A 75 -2.33 9.72 -16.94
C GLN A 75 -2.75 8.25 -16.95
N PHE A 76 -3.09 7.67 -15.80
CA PHE A 76 -3.47 6.26 -15.67
C PHE A 76 -4.98 6.02 -15.82
N SER A 77 -5.78 7.09 -15.91
CA SER A 77 -7.25 7.00 -16.08
C SER A 77 -7.93 6.05 -15.07
N LEU A 78 -7.48 6.09 -13.82
CA LEU A 78 -8.01 5.24 -12.75
C LEU A 78 -9.39 5.74 -12.28
N PRO A 79 -10.26 4.86 -11.75
CA PRO A 79 -11.45 5.31 -11.06
C PRO A 79 -11.09 6.26 -9.92
N MET A 80 -11.82 7.37 -9.74
CA MET A 80 -11.51 8.36 -8.69
C MET A 80 -11.41 7.74 -7.29
N ARG A 81 -12.27 6.77 -6.98
CA ARG A 81 -12.21 6.02 -5.71
C ARG A 81 -10.88 5.26 -5.51
N VAL A 82 -10.29 4.76 -6.59
CA VAL A 82 -8.97 4.12 -6.53
C VAL A 82 -7.88 5.15 -6.29
N VAL A 83 -7.97 6.33 -6.94
CA VAL A 83 -7.02 7.44 -6.72
C VAL A 83 -7.04 7.88 -5.26
N GLU A 84 -8.23 8.17 -4.70
CA GLU A 84 -8.39 8.62 -3.32
C GLU A 84 -7.83 7.60 -2.32
N VAL A 85 -8.22 6.33 -2.46
CA VAL A 85 -7.74 5.25 -1.57
C VAL A 85 -6.23 5.03 -1.73
N ALA A 86 -5.69 5.10 -2.95
CA ALA A 86 -4.26 4.94 -3.16
C ALA A 86 -3.45 6.07 -2.53
N CYS A 87 -3.89 7.33 -2.64
CA CYS A 87 -3.23 8.47 -2.01
C CYS A 87 -3.25 8.38 -0.48
N LEU A 88 -4.38 8.00 0.12
CA LEU A 88 -4.47 7.77 1.57
C LEU A 88 -3.54 6.63 2.01
N THR A 89 -3.55 5.54 1.27
CA THR A 89 -2.76 4.34 1.60
C THR A 89 -1.27 4.62 1.51
N ILE A 90 -0.78 5.20 0.40
CA ILE A 90 0.64 5.51 0.25
C ILE A 90 1.12 6.55 1.27
N GLY A 91 0.27 7.54 1.60
CA GLY A 91 0.56 8.50 2.65
C GLY A 91 0.75 7.84 4.01
N MET A 92 -0.11 6.87 4.37
CA MET A 92 0.00 6.16 5.64
C MET A 92 1.18 5.18 5.67
N VAL A 93 1.43 4.47 4.57
CA VAL A 93 2.62 3.61 4.42
C VAL A 93 3.88 4.45 4.64
N LEU A 94 3.99 5.58 3.95
CA LEU A 94 5.15 6.45 4.07
C LEU A 94 5.29 7.03 5.48
N TYR A 95 4.19 7.48 6.08
CA TYR A 95 4.17 7.96 7.46
C TYR A 95 4.69 6.89 8.42
N GLY A 96 4.22 5.64 8.29
CA GLY A 96 4.68 4.51 9.08
C GLY A 96 6.17 4.25 8.91
N VAL A 97 6.66 4.24 7.67
CA VAL A 97 8.08 4.04 7.35
C VAL A 97 8.96 5.14 7.94
N LEU A 98 8.62 6.42 7.69
CA LEU A 98 9.44 7.55 8.12
C LEU A 98 9.48 7.72 9.65
N ASN A 99 8.43 7.28 10.36
CA ASN A 99 8.35 7.36 11.82
C ASN A 99 8.73 6.04 12.52
N GLY A 100 9.15 5.02 11.77
CA GLY A 100 9.52 3.71 12.34
C GLY A 100 8.36 3.00 13.05
N LEU A 101 7.13 3.21 12.60
CA LEU A 101 5.95 2.58 13.21
C LEU A 101 5.86 1.11 12.80
N PRO A 102 5.49 0.20 13.74
CA PRO A 102 5.17 -1.18 13.40
C PRO A 102 4.05 -1.27 12.38
N GLU A 103 4.08 -2.30 11.54
CA GLU A 103 3.10 -2.52 10.48
C GLU A 103 1.66 -2.56 10.99
N THR A 104 1.45 -3.26 12.10
CA THR A 104 0.15 -3.36 12.76
C THR A 104 -0.39 -2.00 13.18
N LEU A 105 0.48 -1.08 13.64
CA LEU A 105 0.07 0.23 14.11
C LEU A 105 -0.31 1.15 12.95
N TRP A 106 0.51 1.28 11.91
CA TRP A 106 0.15 2.16 10.79
C TRP A 106 -1.02 1.60 9.98
N LYS A 107 -1.20 0.28 9.92
CA LYS A 107 -2.39 -0.35 9.33
C LYS A 107 -3.66 -0.02 10.11
N GLU A 108 -3.60 0.00 11.43
CA GLU A 108 -4.75 0.43 12.24
C GLU A 108 -5.09 1.91 12.01
N LEU A 109 -4.08 2.78 11.95
CA LEU A 109 -4.27 4.19 11.61
C LEU A 109 -4.83 4.37 10.19
N LEU A 110 -4.40 3.56 9.22
CA LEU A 110 -4.96 3.58 7.87
C LEU A 110 -6.45 3.22 7.89
N ARG A 111 -6.85 2.19 8.64
CA ARG A 111 -8.25 1.78 8.74
C ARG A 111 -9.11 2.92 9.29
N GLN A 112 -8.68 3.52 10.39
CA GLN A 112 -9.34 4.71 10.97
C GLN A 112 -9.45 5.84 9.94
N ARG A 113 -8.37 6.12 9.20
CA ARG A 113 -8.35 7.19 8.21
C ARG A 113 -9.28 6.92 7.02
N LEU A 114 -9.39 5.68 6.58
CA LEU A 114 -10.32 5.26 5.53
C LEU A 114 -11.77 5.43 6.00
N ASP A 115 -12.08 5.03 7.23
CA ASP A 115 -13.41 5.18 7.82
C ASP A 115 -13.80 6.66 7.95
N GLU A 116 -12.92 7.50 8.51
CA GLU A 116 -13.12 8.96 8.61
C GLU A 116 -13.36 9.63 7.25
N SER A 117 -12.81 9.04 6.18
CA SER A 117 -12.90 9.56 4.82
C SER A 117 -14.04 8.94 4.00
N GLY A 118 -14.87 8.06 4.59
CA GLY A 118 -16.00 7.40 3.92
C GLY A 118 -15.61 6.26 2.96
N PHE A 119 -14.48 5.61 3.24
CA PHE A 119 -13.94 4.47 2.49
C PHE A 119 -13.99 3.16 3.29
N GLU A 120 -14.92 3.02 4.22
CA GLU A 120 -15.04 1.87 5.14
C GLU A 120 -15.16 0.50 4.43
N ARG A 121 -15.49 0.51 3.14
CA ARG A 121 -15.57 -0.71 2.30
C ARG A 121 -14.21 -1.19 1.80
N PHE A 122 -13.17 -0.35 1.84
CA PHE A 122 -11.81 -0.66 1.41
C PHE A 122 -10.98 -1.20 2.58
N ASP A 123 -11.45 -2.28 3.20
CA ASP A 123 -10.75 -2.92 4.32
C ASP A 123 -9.63 -3.85 3.84
N PHE A 124 -8.77 -4.22 4.77
CA PHE A 124 -7.68 -5.18 4.61
C PHE A 124 -7.65 -6.06 5.85
N GLY A 125 -7.68 -7.37 5.64
CA GLY A 125 -7.63 -8.35 6.73
C GLY A 125 -6.28 -8.33 7.43
N GLU A 126 -6.24 -8.79 8.68
CA GLU A 126 -4.98 -9.22 9.28
C GLU A 126 -4.44 -10.38 8.45
N GLU A 127 -3.23 -10.26 7.91
CA GLU A 127 -2.51 -11.45 7.48
C GLU A 127 -2.44 -12.39 8.68
N GLY A 128 -3.11 -13.53 8.59
CA GLY A 128 -3.25 -14.46 9.71
C GLY A 128 -1.89 -14.86 10.27
N PRO A 129 -1.83 -15.26 11.55
CA PRO A 129 -0.58 -15.54 12.25
C PRO A 129 0.24 -16.56 11.46
N GLU A 130 1.57 -16.36 11.47
CA GLU A 130 2.54 -17.36 11.03
C GLU A 130 2.08 -18.74 11.48
N ARG A 131 1.70 -19.60 10.52
CA ARG A 131 1.57 -21.02 10.80
C ARG A 131 3.00 -21.52 11.02
N LEU A 132 3.45 -21.45 12.27
CA LEU A 132 4.50 -22.30 12.81
C LEU A 132 4.16 -23.73 12.39
N THR A 133 4.87 -24.23 11.40
CA THR A 133 4.78 -25.61 10.95
C THR A 133 6.14 -26.24 11.14
N GLY A 134 6.24 -27.05 12.21
CA GLY A 134 7.17 -28.18 12.36
C GLY A 134 8.64 -27.85 12.50
#